data_AF-A0A1T4NTG2-F1
#
_entry.id   AF-A0A1T4NTG2-F1
#
_cell.length_a   1.000
_cell.length_b   1.000
_cell.length_c   1.000
_cell.angle_alpha   90.00
_cell.angle_beta   90.00
_cell.angle_gamma   90.00
#
_symmetry.space_group_name_H-M   'P 1'
#
loop_
_entity.id
_entity.type
_entity.pdbx_description
1 polymer ?
#
loop_
_entity_poly.entity_id
_entity_poly.type
_entity_poly.pdbx_seq_one_letter_code
_entity_poly.pdbx_strand_id
1 'polypeptide(L)'
;MKKIFFLMALLLCSVASYAGKQAVYLYGFAASFNDSIVYFTDLQTIAQAEIDRHNFLYGREEYSNQLRDYLAAQGYSHATCVTVWATSRAALEKKYQRMRSRYLMLANRRTKKNGAAPYTIKYLTPEEFSYTPVVAEKETSTK
;
A
#
# COMPACT_ATOMS: atom_id res chain seq x y z
N MET A 1 22.28 31.76 29.91
CA MET A 1 22.40 30.78 28.81
C MET A 1 21.37 29.62 28.87
N LYS A 2 20.99 29.11 30.06
CA LYS A 2 19.97 28.04 30.20
C LYS A 2 18.54 28.38 29.71
N LYS A 3 18.11 29.66 29.78
CA LYS A 3 16.75 30.08 29.37
C LYS A 3 16.55 30.14 27.84
N ILE A 4 17.63 30.37 27.08
CA ILE A 4 17.60 30.37 25.60
C ILE A 4 17.49 28.96 25.04
N PHE A 5 18.03 27.97 25.74
CA PHE A 5 17.90 26.56 25.34
C PHE A 5 16.45 26.04 25.48
N PHE A 6 15.66 26.61 26.39
CA PHE A 6 14.26 26.23 26.59
C PHE A 6 13.32 26.78 25.50
N LEU A 7 13.69 27.91 24.88
CA LEU A 7 12.93 28.52 23.77
C LEU A 7 13.16 27.81 22.42
N MET A 8 14.30 27.14 22.24
CA MET A 8 14.55 26.34 21.02
C MET A 8 13.88 24.95 21.03
N ALA A 9 13.48 24.44 22.20
CA ALA A 9 12.80 23.16 22.31
C ALA A 9 11.30 23.23 21.97
N LEU A 10 10.70 24.42 21.91
CA LEU A 10 9.28 24.61 21.60
C LEU A 10 8.98 24.67 20.09
N LEU A 11 10.02 24.61 19.24
CA LEU A 11 9.89 24.61 17.78
C LEU A 11 9.93 23.20 17.17
N LEU A 12 9.59 22.17 17.94
CA LEU A 12 9.39 20.82 17.44
C LEU A 12 7.95 20.67 16.93
N CYS A 13 7.78 21.12 15.69
CA CYS A 13 6.84 20.63 14.69
C CYS A 13 5.48 20.11 15.21
N SER A 14 4.52 21.01 15.35
CA SER A 14 3.12 20.65 15.12
C SER A 14 2.96 20.30 13.63
N VAL A 15 3.22 19.04 13.27
CA VAL A 15 2.71 18.49 12.01
C VAL A 15 1.19 18.40 12.14
N ALA A 16 0.51 19.50 11.81
CA ALA A 16 -0.92 19.49 11.66
C ALA A 16 -1.25 18.52 10.51
N SER A 17 -1.83 17.39 10.86
CA SER A 17 -2.41 16.45 9.91
C SER A 17 -3.54 17.13 9.15
N TYR A 18 -3.26 17.53 7.92
CA TYR A 18 -4.28 18.08 7.03
C TYR A 18 -5.20 16.94 6.58
N ALA A 19 -6.33 16.78 7.26
CA ALA A 19 -7.42 15.93 6.80
C ALA A 19 -8.09 16.62 5.61
N GLY A 20 -8.00 16.02 4.43
CA GLY A 20 -8.52 16.59 3.19
C GLY A 20 -8.32 15.65 2.01
N LYS A 21 -9.05 15.92 0.91
CA LYS A 21 -8.87 15.20 -0.36
C LYS A 21 -7.50 15.57 -0.93
N GLN A 22 -6.66 14.56 -1.16
CA GLN A 22 -5.36 14.75 -1.80
C GLN A 22 -5.00 13.58 -2.71
N ALA A 23 -4.01 13.81 -3.57
CA ALA A 23 -3.42 12.74 -4.35
C ALA A 23 -2.71 11.76 -3.42
N VAL A 24 -3.08 10.49 -3.49
CA VAL A 24 -2.40 9.39 -2.79
C VAL A 24 -1.82 8.45 -3.83
N TYR A 25 -0.61 7.98 -3.56
CA TYR A 25 0.06 6.97 -4.36
C TYR A 25 -0.07 5.64 -3.63
N LEU A 26 -0.34 4.57 -4.37
CA LEU A 26 -0.47 3.24 -3.80
C LEU A 26 0.00 2.13 -4.75
N TYR A 27 0.28 0.96 -4.19
CA TYR A 27 0.46 -0.28 -4.93
C TYR A 27 -0.09 -1.44 -4.09
N GLY A 28 -0.46 -2.52 -4.78
CA GLY A 28 -0.93 -3.76 -4.18
C GLY A 28 0.17 -4.79 -4.06
N PHE A 29 0.12 -5.54 -2.97
CA PHE A 29 0.90 -6.74 -2.78
C PHE A 29 -0.02 -7.87 -2.38
N ALA A 30 0.13 -9.03 -3.00
CA ALA A 30 -0.54 -10.24 -2.58
C ALA A 30 0.46 -11.38 -2.45
N ALA A 31 0.25 -12.22 -1.44
CA ALA A 31 1.01 -13.46 -1.28
C ALA A 31 0.05 -14.63 -1.13
N SER A 32 0.24 -15.64 -1.97
CA SER A 32 -0.42 -16.93 -1.84
C SER A 32 0.59 -17.95 -1.31
N PHE A 33 0.28 -18.49 -0.13
CA PHE A 33 1.14 -19.45 0.55
C PHE A 33 0.96 -20.88 0.05
N ASN A 34 -0.10 -21.14 -0.72
CA ASN A 34 -0.42 -22.47 -1.23
C ASN A 34 0.43 -22.83 -2.47
N ASP A 35 0.73 -21.84 -3.31
CA ASP A 35 1.46 -21.98 -4.57
C ASP A 35 2.76 -21.17 -4.60
N SER A 36 3.12 -20.54 -3.47
CA SER A 36 4.29 -19.67 -3.31
C SER A 36 4.36 -18.54 -4.35
N ILE A 37 3.21 -18.05 -4.83
CA ILE A 37 3.16 -16.93 -5.77
C ILE A 37 2.97 -15.63 -5.00
N VAL A 38 3.72 -14.59 -5.38
CA VAL A 38 3.48 -13.22 -4.94
C VAL A 38 3.16 -12.32 -6.12
N TYR A 39 2.20 -11.43 -5.93
CA TYR A 39 1.78 -10.44 -6.92
C TYR A 39 2.16 -9.05 -6.44
N PHE A 40 2.66 -8.24 -7.38
CA PHE A 40 2.82 -6.80 -7.21
C PHE A 40 1.98 -6.11 -8.27
N THR A 41 1.17 -5.13 -7.89
CA THR A 41 0.61 -4.20 -8.88
C THR A 41 1.65 -3.13 -9.18
N ASP A 42 1.52 -2.49 -10.33
CA ASP A 42 2.21 -1.22 -10.59
C ASP A 42 1.78 -0.11 -9.61
N LEU A 43 2.61 0.93 -9.53
CA LEU A 43 2.32 2.11 -8.72
C LEU A 43 1.23 2.94 -9.38
N GLN A 44 0.16 3.22 -8.64
CA GLN A 44 -1.01 3.94 -9.11
C GLN A 44 -1.25 5.20 -8.29
N THR A 45 -2.01 6.14 -8.85
CA THR A 45 -2.35 7.43 -8.23
C THR A 45 -3.85 7.58 -8.12
N ILE A 46 -4.33 7.86 -6.91
CA ILE A 46 -5.73 8.21 -6.62
C ILE A 46 -5.77 9.71 -6.36
N ALA A 47 -6.35 10.48 -7.29
CA ALA A 47 -6.28 11.94 -7.27
C ALA A 47 -7.07 12.61 -6.12
N GLN A 48 -8.18 12.00 -5.69
CA GLN A 48 -9.08 12.54 -4.66
C GLN A 48 -9.30 11.55 -3.51
N ALA A 49 -8.22 10.97 -3.00
CA ALA A 49 -8.30 10.11 -1.83
C ALA A 49 -8.51 10.93 -0.55
N GLU A 50 -9.33 10.41 0.36
CA GLU A 50 -9.56 10.99 1.67
C GLU A 50 -8.59 10.39 2.69
N ILE A 51 -8.05 11.24 3.57
CA ILE A 51 -7.23 10.82 4.71
C ILE A 51 -8.00 11.14 5.99
N ASP A 52 -8.12 10.13 6.85
CA ASP A 52 -8.80 10.25 8.13
C ASP A 52 -8.01 11.13 9.11
N ARG A 53 -8.62 11.41 10.27
CA ARG A 53 -8.03 12.25 11.33
C ARG A 53 -6.75 11.65 11.94
N HIS A 54 -6.52 10.36 11.75
CA HIS A 54 -5.37 9.62 12.27
C HIS A 54 -4.26 9.46 11.22
N ASN A 55 -4.36 10.11 10.06
CA ASN A 55 -3.46 9.98 8.91
C ASN A 55 -3.49 8.59 8.24
N PHE A 56 -4.62 7.91 8.25
CA PHE A 56 -4.84 6.73 7.42
C PHE A 56 -5.62 7.07 6.15
N LEU A 57 -5.28 6.36 5.07
CA LEU A 57 -6.10 6.33 3.87
C LEU A 57 -7.49 5.80 4.23
N TYR A 58 -8.53 6.59 3.93
CA TYR A 58 -9.91 6.17 4.06
C TYR A 58 -10.17 4.96 3.16
N GLY A 59 -10.92 3.97 3.65
CA GLY A 59 -11.21 2.76 2.88
C GLY A 59 -9.98 1.88 2.59
N ARG A 60 -8.91 1.95 3.40
CA ARG A 60 -7.68 1.15 3.20
C ARG A 60 -7.94 -0.36 3.03
N GLU A 61 -8.94 -0.88 3.74
CA GLU A 61 -9.34 -2.28 3.66
C GLU A 61 -10.03 -2.54 2.32
N GLU A 62 -10.88 -1.63 1.88
CA GLU A 62 -11.59 -1.72 0.61
C GLU A 62 -10.63 -1.71 -0.60
N TYR A 63 -9.56 -0.92 -0.57
CA TYR A 63 -8.51 -1.04 -1.58
C TYR A 63 -7.87 -2.44 -1.57
N SER A 64 -7.59 -3.01 -0.39
CA SER A 64 -7.03 -4.37 -0.30
C SER A 64 -8.03 -5.44 -0.78
N ASN A 65 -9.33 -5.20 -0.56
CA ASN A 65 -10.44 -6.02 -1.05
C ASN A 65 -10.51 -5.99 -2.58
N GLN A 66 -10.37 -4.83 -3.23
CA GLN A 66 -10.35 -4.74 -4.70
C GLN A 66 -9.30 -5.68 -5.31
N LEU A 67 -8.08 -5.71 -4.76
CA LEU A 67 -7.03 -6.62 -5.23
C LEU A 67 -7.37 -8.08 -4.94
N ARG A 68 -7.90 -8.36 -3.74
CA ARG A 68 -8.32 -9.71 -3.35
C ARG A 68 -9.40 -10.24 -4.29
N ASP A 69 -10.41 -9.45 -4.58
CA ASP A 69 -11.58 -9.87 -5.34
C ASP A 69 -11.20 -10.05 -6.82
N TYR A 70 -10.32 -9.20 -7.35
CA TYR A 70 -9.68 -9.41 -8.66
C TYR A 70 -8.93 -10.76 -8.70
N LEU A 71 -8.03 -11.01 -7.75
CA LEU A 71 -7.24 -12.25 -7.71
C LEU A 71 -8.13 -13.48 -7.51
N ALA A 72 -9.17 -13.39 -6.69
CA ALA A 72 -10.16 -14.45 -6.50
C ALA A 72 -10.90 -14.77 -7.80
N ALA A 73 -11.29 -13.76 -8.58
CA ALA A 73 -11.90 -13.95 -9.91
C ALA A 73 -10.93 -14.63 -10.91
N GLN A 74 -9.62 -14.46 -10.73
CA GLN A 74 -8.58 -15.15 -11.51
C GLN A 74 -8.21 -16.55 -10.95
N GLY A 75 -8.92 -17.05 -9.93
CA GLY A 75 -8.68 -18.36 -9.32
C GLY A 75 -7.68 -18.36 -8.16
N TYR A 76 -7.24 -17.20 -7.68
CA TYR A 76 -6.29 -17.05 -6.56
C TYR A 76 -7.01 -16.57 -5.28
N SER A 77 -8.06 -17.29 -4.87
CA SER A 77 -8.97 -16.92 -3.76
C SER A 77 -8.33 -16.89 -2.37
N HIS A 78 -7.19 -17.56 -2.18
CA HIS A 78 -6.50 -17.68 -0.89
C HIS A 78 -5.31 -16.72 -0.75
N ALA A 79 -5.15 -15.76 -1.67
CA ALA A 79 -4.08 -14.78 -1.59
C ALA A 79 -4.35 -13.76 -0.47
N THR A 80 -3.37 -13.59 0.42
CA THR A 80 -3.39 -12.51 1.42
C THR A 80 -2.98 -11.22 0.74
N CYS A 81 -3.90 -10.25 0.68
CA CYS A 81 -3.74 -9.00 -0.07
C CYS A 81 -3.57 -7.80 0.86
N VAL A 82 -2.70 -6.87 0.49
CA VAL A 82 -2.50 -5.60 1.19
C VAL A 82 -2.21 -4.48 0.20
N THR A 83 -2.88 -3.34 0.38
CA THR A 83 -2.54 -2.10 -0.32
C THR A 83 -1.60 -1.26 0.52
N VAL A 84 -0.43 -0.94 -0.05
CA VAL A 84 0.55 -0.05 0.56
C VAL A 84 0.43 1.32 -0.10
N TRP A 85 0.39 2.38 0.71
CA TRP A 85 0.16 3.73 0.21
C TRP A 85 1.12 4.76 0.84
N ALA A 86 1.20 5.93 0.22
CA ALA A 86 1.83 7.13 0.75
C ALA A 86 1.28 8.40 0.08
N THR A 87 1.34 9.53 0.78
CA THR A 87 1.02 10.86 0.21
C THR A 87 2.10 11.39 -0.73
N SER A 88 3.33 10.85 -0.64
CA SER A 88 4.44 11.19 -1.53
C SER A 88 4.81 10.02 -2.44
N ARG A 89 4.93 10.28 -3.75
CA ARG A 89 5.37 9.29 -4.73
C ARG A 89 6.74 8.69 -4.36
N ALA A 90 7.69 9.53 -3.94
CA ALA A 90 9.02 9.08 -3.54
C ALA A 90 8.98 8.16 -2.30
N ALA A 91 8.11 8.47 -1.34
CA ALA A 91 7.93 7.63 -0.16
C ALA A 91 7.31 6.28 -0.53
N LEU A 92 6.35 6.25 -1.47
CA LEU A 92 5.78 5.01 -1.97
C LEU A 92 6.82 4.18 -2.72
N GLU A 93 7.56 4.79 -3.64
CA GLU A 93 8.59 4.12 -4.44
C GLU A 93 9.62 3.43 -3.54
N LYS A 94 10.07 4.12 -2.48
CA LYS A 94 10.97 3.54 -1.48
C LYS A 94 10.37 2.31 -0.79
N LYS A 95 9.08 2.33 -0.45
CA LYS A 95 8.38 1.16 0.13
C LYS A 95 8.29 0.02 -0.89
N TYR A 96 7.94 0.34 -2.14
CA TYR A 96 7.81 -0.61 -3.25
C TYR A 96 9.14 -1.32 -3.52
N GLN A 97 10.21 -0.56 -3.71
CA GLN A 97 11.56 -1.10 -3.96
C GLN A 97 12.03 -1.99 -2.81
N ARG A 98 11.86 -1.55 -1.55
CA ARG A 98 12.21 -2.38 -0.38
C ARG A 98 11.51 -3.73 -0.40
N MET A 99 10.22 -3.76 -0.70
CA MET A 99 9.47 -5.01 -0.72
C MET A 99 9.83 -5.89 -1.93
N ARG A 100 9.99 -5.30 -3.11
CA ARG A 100 10.45 -6.02 -4.31
C ARG A 100 11.82 -6.63 -4.10
N SER A 101 12.81 -5.87 -3.62
CA SER A 101 14.16 -6.38 -3.36
C SER A 101 14.14 -7.54 -2.37
N ARG A 102 13.30 -7.47 -1.33
CA ARG A 102 13.12 -8.57 -0.37
C ARG A 102 12.62 -9.83 -1.05
N TYR A 103 11.56 -9.75 -1.85
CA TYR A 103 10.99 -10.93 -2.51
C TYR A 103 11.85 -11.44 -3.66
N LEU A 104 12.55 -10.58 -4.39
CA LEU A 104 13.56 -10.98 -5.38
C LEU A 104 14.71 -11.75 -4.72
N MET A 105 15.23 -11.26 -3.59
CA MET A 105 16.25 -11.97 -2.82
C MET A 105 15.74 -13.32 -2.33
N LEU A 106 14.48 -13.42 -1.89
CA LEU A 106 13.87 -14.69 -1.49
C LEU A 106 13.73 -15.63 -2.67
N ALA A 107 13.17 -15.19 -3.80
CA ALA A 107 13.02 -16.00 -5.02
C ALA A 107 14.37 -16.54 -5.53
N ASN A 108 15.44 -15.74 -5.40
CA ASN A 108 16.80 -16.12 -5.80
C ASN A 108 17.57 -16.91 -4.74
N ARG A 109 16.99 -17.13 -3.55
CA ARG A 109 17.63 -17.92 -2.50
C ARG A 109 17.69 -19.37 -2.95
N ARG A 110 18.90 -19.91 -3.13
CA ARG A 110 19.12 -21.34 -3.38
C ARG A 110 18.37 -22.16 -2.34
N THR A 111 17.34 -22.89 -2.75
CA THR A 111 16.60 -23.77 -1.85
C THR A 111 17.46 -24.96 -1.45
N LYS A 112 17.49 -25.23 -0.14
CA LYS A 112 18.04 -26.48 0.39
C LYS A 112 17.20 -27.69 -0.09
N LYS A 113 17.90 -28.79 -0.34
CA LYS A 113 17.45 -30.17 -0.65
C LYS A 113 16.81 -30.47 -2.02
N ASN A 114 15.89 -29.65 -2.57
CA ASN A 114 15.11 -30.06 -3.77
C ASN A 114 15.13 -29.07 -4.98
N GLY A 115 15.91 -27.98 -4.95
CA GLY A 115 16.16 -27.13 -6.12
C GLY A 115 15.02 -26.22 -6.62
N ALA A 116 13.81 -26.28 -6.07
CA ALA A 116 12.68 -25.43 -6.49
C ALA A 116 12.76 -24.02 -5.87
N ALA A 117 12.61 -22.96 -6.67
CA ALA A 117 12.60 -21.57 -6.16
C ALA A 117 11.51 -21.39 -5.08
N PRO A 118 11.79 -20.68 -3.97
CA PRO A 118 10.85 -20.59 -2.87
C PRO A 118 9.66 -19.67 -3.15
N TYR A 119 9.74 -18.79 -4.15
CA TYR A 119 8.65 -17.92 -4.57
C TYR A 119 8.68 -17.63 -6.08
N THR A 120 7.50 -17.56 -6.69
CA THR A 120 7.30 -17.01 -8.04
C THR A 120 6.75 -15.59 -7.92
N ILE A 121 7.34 -14.64 -8.62
CA ILE A 121 6.91 -13.23 -8.58
C ILE A 121 6.16 -12.91 -9.88
N LYS A 122 4.95 -12.36 -9.75
CA LYS A 122 4.13 -11.84 -10.84
C LYS A 122 3.89 -10.35 -10.66
N TYR A 123 3.75 -9.65 -11.79
CA TYR A 123 3.47 -8.23 -11.85
C TYR A 123 2.15 -8.03 -12.56
N LEU A 124 1.29 -7.18 -12.00
CA LEU A 124 0.01 -6.77 -12.59
C LEU A 124 0.14 -5.37 -13.14
N THR A 125 -0.09 -5.21 -14.44
CA THR A 125 -0.06 -3.90 -15.10
C THR A 125 -1.36 -3.14 -14.84
N PRO A 126 -1.41 -1.82 -15.10
CA PRO A 126 -2.63 -1.03 -14.95
C PRO A 126 -3.78 -1.48 -15.86
N GLU A 127 -3.48 -2.14 -16.99
CA GLU A 127 -4.47 -2.71 -17.90
C GLU A 127 -5.12 -3.98 -17.32
N GLU A 128 -4.37 -4.74 -16.53
CA GLU A 128 -4.87 -5.94 -15.84
C GLU A 128 -5.66 -5.58 -14.57
N PHE A 129 -5.15 -4.61 -13.81
CA PHE A 129 -5.77 -4.20 -12.55
C PHE A 129 -5.53 -2.72 -12.24
N SER A 130 -6.62 -1.97 -12.07
CA SER A 130 -6.61 -0.58 -11.64
C SER A 130 -7.52 -0.37 -10.42
N TYR A 131 -7.02 0.35 -9.42
CA TYR A 131 -7.83 0.68 -8.25
C TYR A 131 -8.93 1.70 -8.56
N THR A 132 -10.11 1.45 -8.00
CA THR A 132 -11.21 2.41 -7.99
C THR A 132 -11.16 3.26 -6.72
N PRO A 133 -11.33 4.59 -6.79
CA PRO A 133 -11.36 5.45 -5.61
C PRO A 133 -12.47 5.03 -4.63
N VAL A 134 -12.12 4.90 -3.35
CA VAL A 134 -13.09 4.64 -2.28
C VAL A 134 -13.55 5.99 -1.73
N VAL A 135 -14.85 6.28 -1.88
CA VAL A 135 -15.45 7.55 -1.50
C VAL A 135 -16.20 7.37 -0.19
N ALA A 136 -16.04 8.30 0.75
CA ALA A 136 -16.90 8.36 1.92
C ALA A 136 -18.31 8.79 1.48
N GLU A 137 -19.30 7.92 1.68
CA GLU A 137 -20.70 8.33 1.55
C GLU A 137 -20.95 9.44 2.58
N LYS A 138 -21.22 10.66 2.09
CA LYS A 138 -21.76 11.70 2.96
C LYS A 138 -23.18 11.27 3.27
N GLU A 139 -23.44 10.82 4.50
CA GLU A 139 -24.80 10.68 4.99
C GLU A 139 -25.52 12.02 4.74
N THR A 140 -26.39 12.05 3.75
CA THR A 140 -27.40 13.09 3.63
C THR A 140 -28.35 12.88 4.80
N SER A 141 -28.04 13.53 5.92
CA SER A 141 -28.97 13.75 7.01
C SER A 141 -30.17 14.49 6.42
N THR A 142 -31.16 13.72 6.01
CA THR A 142 -32.46 14.23 5.61
C THR A 142 -33.15 14.53 6.93
N LYS A 143 -33.23 15.83 7.23
CA LYS A 143 -34.06 16.38 8.30
C LYS A 143 -35.51 15.94 8.16
#